data_AF-A0A371E5I4-F1
#
_entry.id   AF-A0A371E5I4-F1
#
_cell.length_a   1.000
_cell.length_b   1.000
_cell.length_c   1.000
_cell.angle_alpha   90.00
_cell.angle_beta   90.00
_cell.angle_gamma   90.00
#
_symmetry.space_group_name_H-M   'P 1'
#
loop_
_entity.id
_entity.type
_entity.pdbx_description
1 polymer ?
#
loop_
_entity_poly.entity_id
_entity_poly.type
_entity_poly.pdbx_seq_one_letter_code
_entity_poly.pdbx_strand_id
1 'polypeptide(L)'
;DVHKEVDHIRAKLLINSYVKDAEEKQANVKGAKEWLNELRKVAFRMEDVIHHYLLKVAERGQRHGLFGAATKAKQKLKTLTLRHDIASEVEEIRRRIEDLFRTKEALGLTPSAGDVPAISRRLGAHFVKDSELVCIEHNKPYLTHCLTERQHPVMVVVGTGG
;
A
#
# COMPACT_ATOMS: atom_id res chain seq x y z
N ASP A 1 -0.82 -4.95 21.97
CA ASP A 1 -1.00 -3.86 22.95
C ASP A 1 -2.14 -3.00 22.43
N VAL A 2 -3.24 -2.94 23.18
CA VAL A 2 -4.50 -2.30 22.78
C VAL A 2 -4.29 -0.81 22.49
N HIS A 3 -3.38 -0.15 23.21
CA HIS A 3 -3.09 1.27 23.00
C HIS A 3 -2.57 1.57 21.59
N LYS A 4 -1.63 0.77 21.10
CA LYS A 4 -1.06 0.95 19.74
C LYS A 4 -2.11 0.76 18.64
N GLU A 5 -3.06 -0.14 18.87
CA GLU A 5 -4.13 -0.44 17.92
C GLU A 5 -5.17 0.69 17.89
N VAL A 6 -5.53 1.25 19.06
CA VAL A 6 -6.38 2.45 19.17
C VAL A 6 -5.73 3.66 18.48
N ASP A 7 -4.44 3.88 18.69
CA ASP A 7 -3.71 4.98 18.04
C ASP A 7 -3.65 4.81 16.52
N HIS A 8 -3.46 3.58 16.04
CA HIS A 8 -3.46 3.26 14.62
C HIS A 8 -4.83 3.54 13.97
N ILE A 9 -5.91 3.11 14.62
CA ILE A 9 -7.29 3.37 14.16
C ILE A 9 -7.55 4.88 14.12
N ARG A 10 -7.16 5.61 15.16
CA ARG A 10 -7.31 7.07 15.23
C ARG A 10 -6.57 7.77 14.08
N ALA A 11 -5.32 7.38 13.82
CA ALA A 11 -4.52 7.94 12.73
C ALA A 11 -5.17 7.71 11.36
N LYS A 12 -5.69 6.50 11.12
CA LYS A 12 -6.39 6.14 9.88
C LYS A 12 -7.67 6.97 9.68
N LEU A 13 -8.47 7.13 10.72
CA LEU A 13 -9.69 7.94 10.67
C LEU A 13 -9.38 9.41 10.37
N LEU A 14 -8.34 9.96 11.00
CA LEU A 14 -7.88 11.32 10.73
C LEU A 14 -7.49 11.50 9.26
N ILE A 15 -6.63 10.64 8.70
CA ILE A 15 -6.22 10.73 7.29
C ILE A 15 -7.44 10.75 6.36
N ASN A 16 -8.38 9.81 6.55
CA ASN A 16 -9.57 9.72 5.72
C ASN A 16 -10.45 10.98 5.80
N SER A 17 -10.58 11.57 6.99
CA SER A 17 -11.36 12.80 7.18
C SER A 17 -10.76 14.02 6.46
N TYR A 18 -9.42 14.11 6.36
CA TYR A 18 -8.74 15.18 5.63
C TYR A 18 -8.79 14.97 4.12
N VAL A 19 -8.68 13.72 3.66
CA VAL A 19 -8.86 13.39 2.24
C VAL A 19 -10.24 13.81 1.78
N LYS A 20 -11.28 13.48 2.55
CA LYS A 20 -12.67 13.87 2.25
C LYS A 20 -12.85 15.39 2.16
N ASP A 21 -12.38 16.12 3.17
CA ASP A 21 -12.45 17.58 3.21
C ASP A 21 -11.72 18.22 2.00
N ALA A 22 -10.56 17.69 1.64
CA ALA A 22 -9.80 18.17 0.49
C ALA A 22 -10.49 17.82 -0.85
N GLU A 23 -11.15 16.67 -0.96
CA GLU A 23 -11.92 16.27 -2.15
C GLU A 23 -13.14 17.18 -2.36
N GLU A 24 -13.85 17.51 -1.28
CA GLU A 24 -14.99 18.45 -1.29
C GLU A 24 -14.54 19.88 -1.64
N LYS A 25 -13.38 20.29 -1.14
CA LYS A 25 -12.84 21.65 -1.32
C LYS A 25 -11.99 21.83 -2.59
N GLN A 26 -11.73 20.78 -3.37
CA GLN A 26 -10.80 20.86 -4.52
C GLN A 26 -11.17 21.91 -5.58
N ALA A 27 -12.47 22.25 -5.68
CA ALA A 27 -12.97 23.24 -6.63
C ALA A 27 -12.80 24.68 -6.13
N ASN A 28 -12.78 24.88 -4.81
CA ASN A 28 -12.88 26.20 -4.18
C ASN A 28 -11.59 26.61 -3.45
N VAL A 29 -10.79 25.64 -2.99
CA VAL A 29 -9.54 25.88 -2.27
C VAL A 29 -8.36 25.63 -3.20
N LYS A 30 -7.69 26.71 -3.59
CA LYS A 30 -6.41 26.65 -4.32
C LYS A 30 -5.41 25.88 -3.47
N GLY A 31 -4.88 24.77 -4.00
CA GLY A 31 -3.91 23.92 -3.32
C GLY A 31 -4.46 22.62 -2.73
N ALA A 32 -5.77 22.48 -2.50
CA ALA A 32 -6.35 21.23 -1.99
C ALA A 32 -6.15 20.05 -2.97
N LYS A 33 -6.30 20.33 -4.28
CA LYS A 33 -6.01 19.36 -5.34
C LYS A 33 -4.54 18.94 -5.39
N GLU A 34 -3.62 19.90 -5.22
CA GLU A 34 -2.17 19.63 -5.22
C GLU A 34 -1.77 18.82 -3.98
N TRP A 35 -2.32 19.16 -2.83
CA TRP A 35 -2.11 18.44 -1.58
C TRP A 35 -2.57 16.98 -1.67
N LEU A 36 -3.76 16.72 -2.23
CA LEU A 36 -4.25 15.35 -2.49
C LEU A 36 -3.33 14.58 -3.44
N ASN A 37 -2.81 15.26 -4.48
CA ASN A 37 -1.91 14.67 -5.45
C ASN A 37 -0.59 14.26 -4.79
N GLU A 38 0.00 15.13 -3.96
CA GLU A 38 1.20 14.82 -3.20
C GLU A 38 0.99 13.69 -2.19
N LEU A 39 -0.15 13.67 -1.48
CA LEU A 39 -0.48 12.58 -0.55
C LEU A 39 -0.55 11.24 -1.29
N ARG A 40 -1.17 11.22 -2.47
CA ARG A 40 -1.26 10.04 -3.32
C ARG A 40 0.11 9.58 -3.83
N LYS A 41 0.99 10.50 -4.25
CA LYS A 41 2.37 10.17 -4.65
C LYS A 41 3.15 9.54 -3.51
N VAL A 42 2.99 10.05 -2.29
CA VAL A 42 3.65 9.48 -1.09
C VAL A 42 3.11 8.08 -0.78
N ALA A 43 1.80 7.86 -0.90
CA ALA A 43 1.19 6.54 -0.71
C ALA A 43 1.71 5.51 -1.73
N PHE A 44 1.80 5.87 -3.01
CA PHE A 44 2.37 4.98 -4.04
C PHE A 44 3.84 4.66 -3.79
N ARG A 45 4.67 5.64 -3.40
CA ARG A 45 6.06 5.36 -3.03
C ARG A 45 6.18 4.40 -1.85
N MET A 46 5.30 4.49 -0.85
CA MET A 46 5.27 3.54 0.25
C MET A 46 4.89 2.13 -0.21
N GLU A 47 3.90 2.03 -1.08
CA GLU A 47 3.51 0.76 -1.70
C GLU A 47 4.69 0.13 -2.47
N ASP A 48 5.42 0.92 -3.26
CA ASP A 48 6.61 0.45 -3.98
C ASP A 48 7.71 -0.05 -3.03
N VAL A 49 7.98 0.66 -1.94
CA VAL A 49 8.98 0.25 -0.93
C VAL A 49 8.59 -1.07 -0.26
N ILE A 50 7.31 -1.24 0.07
CA ILE A 50 6.78 -2.49 0.64
C ILE A 50 6.91 -3.63 -0.36
N HIS A 51 6.48 -3.44 -1.61
CA HIS A 51 6.57 -4.46 -2.65
C HIS A 51 8.02 -4.87 -2.94
N HIS A 52 8.93 -3.90 -3.04
CA HIS A 52 10.35 -4.16 -3.23
C HIS A 52 10.97 -4.95 -2.07
N TYR A 53 10.57 -4.63 -0.83
CA TYR A 53 10.97 -5.40 0.34
C TYR A 53 10.47 -6.85 0.26
N LEU A 54 9.17 -7.04 0.01
CA LEU A 54 8.56 -8.36 -0.08
C LEU A 54 9.19 -9.22 -1.19
N LEU A 55 9.43 -8.63 -2.37
CA LEU A 55 10.11 -9.30 -3.49
C LEU A 55 11.50 -9.78 -3.08
N LYS A 56 12.30 -8.91 -2.46
CA LYS A 56 13.66 -9.26 -2.01
C LYS A 56 13.67 -10.28 -0.87
N VAL A 57 12.64 -10.31 -0.02
CA VAL A 57 12.48 -11.34 1.01
C VAL A 57 12.13 -12.68 0.35
N ALA A 58 11.22 -12.70 -0.63
CA ALA A 58 10.84 -13.92 -1.36
C ALA A 58 12.02 -14.53 -2.14
N GLU A 59 12.83 -13.71 -2.83
CA GLU A 59 14.05 -14.15 -3.52
C GLU A 59 15.09 -14.79 -2.58
N ARG A 60 15.10 -14.40 -1.30
CA ARG A 60 16.01 -14.97 -0.28
C ARG A 60 15.52 -16.31 0.25
N GLY A 61 14.20 -16.53 0.30
CA GLY A 61 13.62 -17.83 0.66
C GLY A 61 14.00 -18.93 -0.36
N GLN A 62 14.11 -18.57 -1.64
CA GLN A 62 14.47 -19.46 -2.74
C GLN A 62 15.97 -19.83 -2.78
N ARG A 63 16.86 -19.02 -2.18
CA ARG A 63 18.33 -19.20 -2.23
C ARG A 63 18.92 -20.01 -1.06
N HIS A 64 18.10 -20.64 -0.22
CA HIS A 64 18.55 -21.42 0.95
C HIS A 64 19.03 -22.85 0.61
N GLY A 65 19.37 -23.15 -0.65
CA GLY A 65 20.05 -24.37 -1.04
C GLY A 65 21.55 -24.14 -1.27
N LEU A 66 22.38 -24.80 -0.46
CA LEU A 66 23.82 -25.06 -0.64
C LEU A 66 24.72 -23.83 -0.94
N PHE A 67 25.51 -23.34 0.02
CA PHE A 67 26.91 -22.87 -0.16
C PHE A 67 27.45 -22.14 1.09
N GLY A 68 28.53 -22.66 1.69
CA GLY A 68 29.67 -21.97 2.36
C GLY A 68 29.48 -20.93 3.49
N ALA A 69 30.40 -20.89 4.46
CA ALA A 69 30.46 -19.87 5.52
C ALA A 69 30.80 -18.45 5.00
N ALA A 70 31.58 -18.32 3.93
CA ALA A 70 31.93 -17.04 3.31
C ALA A 70 30.73 -16.36 2.61
N THR A 71 29.80 -17.15 2.06
CA THR A 71 28.51 -16.70 1.52
C THR A 71 27.60 -16.20 2.63
N LYS A 72 27.62 -16.80 3.82
CA LYS A 72 26.82 -16.34 4.98
C LYS A 72 27.19 -14.93 5.43
N ALA A 73 28.48 -14.58 5.50
CA ALA A 73 28.91 -13.21 5.86
C ALA A 73 28.51 -12.18 4.79
N LYS A 74 28.70 -12.49 3.50
CA LYS A 74 28.26 -11.63 2.39
C LYS A 74 26.73 -11.49 2.34
N GLN A 75 25.98 -12.54 2.64
CA GLN A 75 24.52 -12.52 2.75
C GLN A 75 24.06 -11.68 3.94
N LYS A 76 24.72 -11.79 5.11
CA LYS A 76 24.45 -10.93 6.27
C LYS A 76 24.72 -9.46 5.97
N LEU A 77 25.85 -9.15 5.33
CA LEU A 77 26.20 -7.79 4.96
C LEU A 77 25.22 -7.21 3.93
N LYS A 78 24.89 -7.97 2.86
CA LYS A 78 23.80 -7.62 1.92
C LYS A 78 22.45 -7.48 2.59
N THR A 79 22.20 -8.18 3.70
CA THR A 79 20.96 -8.08 4.47
C THR A 79 20.91 -6.82 5.30
N LEU A 80 22.05 -6.41 5.88
CA LEU A 80 22.18 -5.19 6.65
C LEU A 80 22.10 -3.94 5.76
N THR A 81 22.79 -3.91 4.62
CA THR A 81 22.64 -2.79 3.66
C THR A 81 21.22 -2.69 3.14
N LEU A 82 20.57 -3.81 2.81
CA LEU A 82 19.16 -3.79 2.40
C LEU A 82 18.21 -3.30 3.50
N ARG A 83 18.45 -3.69 4.76
CA ARG A 83 17.68 -3.16 5.88
C ARG A 83 17.94 -1.66 6.05
N HIS A 84 19.16 -1.20 5.80
CA HIS A 84 19.51 0.20 5.92
C HIS A 84 18.89 1.05 4.80
N ASP A 85 18.95 0.59 3.55
CA ASP A 85 18.33 1.25 2.39
C ASP A 85 16.82 1.38 2.61
N ILE A 86 16.16 0.29 3.03
CA ILE A 86 14.71 0.31 3.26
C ILE A 86 14.35 1.18 4.48
N ALA A 87 15.16 1.17 5.53
CA ALA A 87 14.96 2.06 6.67
C ALA A 87 15.10 3.53 6.27
N SER A 88 16.04 3.87 5.39
CA SER A 88 16.22 5.21 4.84
C SER A 88 15.01 5.66 4.01
N GLU A 89 14.54 4.81 3.10
CA GLU A 89 13.35 5.08 2.28
C GLU A 89 12.09 5.28 3.14
N VAL A 90 11.90 4.42 4.15
CA VAL A 90 10.78 4.55 5.11
C VAL A 90 10.90 5.84 5.93
N GLU A 91 12.10 6.23 6.36
CA GLU A 91 12.30 7.52 7.03
C GLU A 91 11.97 8.71 6.12
N GLU A 92 12.40 8.68 4.85
CA GLU A 92 12.09 9.74 3.88
C GLU A 92 10.58 9.87 3.67
N ILE A 93 9.87 8.74 3.53
CA ILE A 93 8.41 8.71 3.45
C ILE A 93 7.79 9.32 4.72
N ARG A 94 8.29 8.94 5.91
CA ARG A 94 7.80 9.48 7.18
C ARG A 94 7.92 11.01 7.22
N ARG A 95 9.09 11.54 6.85
CA ARG A 95 9.34 13.00 6.82
C ARG A 95 8.42 13.70 5.81
N ARG A 96 8.20 13.12 4.64
CA ARG A 96 7.26 13.68 3.64
C ARG A 96 5.83 13.71 4.14
N ILE A 97 5.38 12.66 4.84
CA ILE A 97 4.06 12.63 5.46
C ILE A 97 3.95 13.75 6.51
N GLU A 98 4.95 13.91 7.38
CA GLU A 98 4.98 14.97 8.40
C GLU A 98 4.88 16.37 7.76
N ASP A 99 5.63 16.63 6.68
CA ASP A 99 5.57 17.90 5.94
C ASP A 99 4.21 18.16 5.28
N LEU A 100 3.60 17.09 4.76
CA LEU A 100 2.27 17.12 4.16
C LEU A 100 1.18 17.42 5.19
N PHE A 101 1.34 16.94 6.43
CA PHE A 101 0.45 17.29 7.54
C PHE A 101 0.61 18.74 8.01
N ARG A 102 1.83 19.32 7.94
CA ARG A 102 2.07 20.74 8.24
C ARG A 102 1.45 21.66 7.20
N THR A 103 1.58 21.32 5.92
CA THR A 103 0.99 22.10 4.83
C THR A 103 -0.55 22.06 4.81
N LYS A 104 -1.17 21.00 5.36
CA LYS A 104 -2.63 20.96 5.56
C LYS A 104 -3.14 22.13 6.40
N GLU A 105 -2.39 22.54 7.44
CA GLU A 105 -2.82 23.58 8.38
C GLU A 105 -2.81 24.95 7.67
N ALA A 106 -1.82 25.17 6.82
CA ALA A 106 -1.74 26.35 5.96
C ALA A 106 -2.87 26.41 4.91
N LEU A 107 -3.45 25.27 4.54
CA LEU A 107 -4.57 25.16 3.60
C LEU A 107 -5.95 25.23 4.29
N GLY A 108 -6.00 25.34 5.62
CA GLY A 108 -7.27 25.35 6.37
C GLY A 108 -8.08 24.06 6.23
N LEU A 109 -7.40 22.93 5.96
CA LEU A 109 -8.05 21.63 5.86
C LEU A 109 -8.41 21.14 7.28
N THR A 110 -9.69 20.84 7.47
CA THR A 110 -10.25 20.40 8.75
C THR A 110 -10.73 18.96 8.62
N PRO A 111 -10.65 18.14 9.67
CA PRO A 111 -11.20 16.79 9.61
C PRO A 111 -12.71 16.91 9.36
N SER A 112 -13.19 16.43 8.21
CA SER A 112 -14.61 16.49 7.88
C SER A 112 -15.41 15.70 8.92
N ALA A 113 -16.34 16.37 9.60
CA ALA A 113 -17.26 15.77 10.57
C ALA A 113 -18.41 15.09 9.81
N GLY A 114 -18.11 14.01 9.11
CA GLY A 114 -19.12 13.27 8.37
C GLY A 114 -18.53 11.98 7.86
N ASP A 115 -19.25 10.89 8.13
CA ASP A 115 -19.02 9.49 7.75
C ASP A 115 -17.77 9.20 6.93
N VAL A 116 -16.91 8.36 7.52
CA VAL A 116 -15.73 7.76 6.89
C VAL A 116 -16.12 7.34 5.47
N PRO A 117 -15.50 7.92 4.41
CA PRO A 117 -15.77 7.46 3.06
C PRO A 117 -15.46 5.98 3.03
N ALA A 118 -16.43 5.19 2.58
CA ALA A 118 -16.22 3.78 2.29
C ALA A 118 -14.93 3.70 1.48
N ILE A 119 -13.92 3.07 2.08
CA ILE A 119 -12.63 2.71 1.47
C ILE A 119 -12.91 2.44 0.00
N SER A 120 -12.28 3.21 -0.90
CA SER A 120 -12.54 3.16 -2.35
C SER A 120 -12.90 1.73 -2.74
N ARG A 121 -14.07 1.49 -3.35
CA ARG A 121 -14.58 0.14 -3.67
C ARG A 121 -13.50 -0.78 -4.27
N ARG A 122 -12.54 -0.19 -4.99
CA ARG A 122 -11.35 -0.81 -5.57
C ARG A 122 -10.35 -1.33 -4.53
N LEU A 123 -10.10 -0.59 -3.46
CA LEU A 123 -9.24 -1.01 -2.36
C LEU A 123 -9.93 -2.06 -1.48
N GLY A 124 -11.26 -1.99 -1.34
CA GLY A 124 -12.06 -3.01 -0.65
C GLY A 124 -11.89 -4.39 -1.27
N ALA A 125 -11.77 -4.48 -2.60
CA ALA A 125 -11.54 -5.74 -3.31
C ALA A 125 -10.26 -6.49 -2.87
N HIS A 126 -9.22 -5.78 -2.43
CA HIS A 126 -7.98 -6.41 -1.91
C HIS A 126 -8.16 -7.09 -0.56
N PHE A 127 -9.26 -6.81 0.17
CA PHE A 127 -9.55 -7.35 1.49
C PHE A 127 -10.74 -8.30 1.52
N VAL A 128 -11.39 -8.55 0.38
CA VAL A 128 -12.49 -9.52 0.28
C VAL A 128 -11.92 -10.91 0.49
N LYS A 129 -12.47 -11.64 1.47
CA LYS A 129 -12.07 -13.04 1.71
C LYS A 129 -12.59 -13.92 0.60
N ASP A 130 -11.87 -14.99 0.32
CA ASP A 130 -12.26 -15.99 -0.68
C ASP A 130 -13.65 -16.60 -0.42
N SER A 131 -14.05 -16.70 0.85
CA SER A 131 -15.38 -17.16 1.28
C SER A 131 -16.52 -16.18 1.01
N GLU A 132 -16.20 -14.91 0.75
CA GLU A 132 -17.18 -13.85 0.48
C GLU A 132 -17.40 -13.64 -1.03
N LEU A 133 -16.58 -14.28 -1.87
CA LEU A 133 -16.72 -14.25 -3.32
C LEU A 133 -17.84 -15.21 -3.74
N VAL A 134 -18.89 -14.65 -4.33
CA VAL A 134 -20.02 -15.40 -4.88
C VAL A 134 -20.01 -15.38 -6.40
N CYS A 135 -20.54 -16.42 -7.03
CA CYS A 135 -20.76 -16.54 -8.48
C CYS A 135 -19.48 -16.65 -9.34
N ILE A 136 -18.31 -16.88 -8.73
CA ILE A 136 -17.06 -17.16 -9.45
C ILE A 136 -16.60 -18.62 -9.29
N GLU A 137 -17.37 -19.46 -8.62
CA GLU A 137 -17.00 -20.81 -8.19
C GLU A 137 -16.66 -21.70 -9.39
N HIS A 138 -17.36 -21.51 -10.51
CA HIS A 138 -17.14 -22.28 -11.73
C HIS A 138 -15.84 -21.91 -12.46
N ASN A 139 -15.52 -20.61 -12.52
CA ASN A 139 -14.38 -20.11 -13.30
C ASN A 139 -13.07 -20.09 -12.49
N LYS A 140 -13.17 -19.99 -11.17
CA LYS A 140 -12.02 -19.97 -10.26
C LYS A 140 -11.02 -21.13 -10.44
N PRO A 141 -11.42 -22.42 -10.51
CA PRO A 141 -10.45 -23.51 -10.69
C PRO A 141 -9.73 -23.44 -12.04
N TYR A 142 -10.44 -23.05 -13.10
CA TYR A 142 -9.85 -22.87 -14.43
C TYR A 142 -8.79 -21.76 -14.45
N LEU A 143 -9.13 -20.58 -13.91
CA LEU A 143 -8.21 -19.43 -13.83
C LEU A 143 -6.99 -19.74 -12.96
N THR A 144 -7.20 -20.46 -11.85
CA THR A 144 -6.12 -20.90 -10.95
C THR A 144 -5.14 -21.79 -11.70
N HIS A 145 -5.63 -22.85 -12.35
CA HIS A 145 -4.80 -23.77 -13.14
C HIS A 145 -4.02 -23.04 -14.26
N CYS A 146 -4.65 -22.10 -14.96
CA CYS A 146 -3.99 -21.30 -16.00
C CYS A 146 -2.83 -20.45 -15.46
N LEU A 147 -2.98 -19.86 -14.27
CA LEU A 147 -1.97 -19.02 -13.64
C LEU A 147 -0.84 -19.83 -12.97
N THR A 148 -1.14 -21.02 -12.43
CA THR A 148 -0.17 -21.82 -11.68
C THR A 148 0.61 -22.80 -12.54
N GLU A 149 -0.05 -23.45 -13.50
CA GLU A 149 0.56 -24.59 -14.23
C GLU A 149 1.04 -24.21 -15.63
N ARG A 150 0.41 -23.23 -16.28
CA ARG A 150 0.65 -22.99 -17.70
C ARG A 150 1.65 -21.88 -18.03
N GLN A 151 2.32 -21.25 -17.05
CA GLN A 151 3.30 -20.15 -17.23
C GLN A 151 2.91 -19.14 -18.34
N HIS A 152 1.64 -18.73 -18.41
CA HIS A 152 1.23 -17.66 -19.31
C HIS A 152 1.53 -16.33 -18.63
N PRO A 153 2.41 -15.47 -19.19
CA PRO A 153 2.79 -14.21 -18.53
C PRO A 153 1.65 -13.18 -18.50
N VAL A 154 0.62 -13.34 -19.34
CA VAL A 154 -0.50 -12.41 -19.47
C VAL A 154 -1.81 -13.16 -19.68
N MET A 155 -2.84 -12.76 -18.93
CA MET A 155 -4.22 -13.21 -19.10
C MET A 155 -5.13 -11.99 -19.24
N VAL A 156 -5.97 -11.97 -20.27
CA VAL A 156 -6.93 -10.88 -20.52
C VAL A 156 -8.31 -11.36 -20.11
N VAL A 157 -8.94 -10.62 -19.19
CA VAL A 157 -10.33 -10.84 -18.78
C VAL A 157 -11.14 -9.65 -19.30
N VAL A 158 -12.20 -9.94 -20.08
CA VAL A 158 -13.09 -8.92 -20.64
C VAL A 158 -14.50 -9.17 -20.10
N GLY A 159 -15.16 -8.11 -19.68
CA GLY A 159 -16.53 -8.15 -19.21
C GLY A 159 -17.13 -6.75 -19.21
N THR A 160 -18.44 -6.67 -19.03
CA THR A 160 -19.12 -5.40 -18.76
C THR A 160 -18.67 -4.85 -17.40
N GLY A 161 -18.73 -3.53 -17.23
CA GLY A 161 -18.45 -2.91 -15.93
C GLY A 161 -19.41 -3.42 -14.86
N GLY A 162 -18.88 -3.73 -13.67
CA GLY A 162 -19.63 -4.11 -12.47
C GLY A 162 -19.67 -2.99 -11.43
#